data_AF-A0A7X5IST9-F1
#
_entry.id   AF-A0A7X5IST9-F1
#
_cell.length_a   1.000
_cell.length_b   1.000
_cell.length_c   1.000
_cell.angle_alpha   90.00
_cell.angle_beta   90.00
_cell.angle_gamma   90.00
#
_symmetry.space_group_name_H-M   'P 1'
#
loop_
_entity.id
_entity.type
_entity.pdbx_description
1 polymer ?
#
loop_
_entity_poly.entity_id
_entity_poly.type
_entity_poly.pdbx_seq_one_letter_code
_entity_poly.pdbx_strand_id
1 'polypeptide(L)'
;MNSIFSPLEISAIGEITNISLGSSATAISNMLDHRVDITTPHVSVVNAEEFELGEIEPAIGVEIKYVTGLEGSNIMILKLSDIKVIV
;
A
#
# COMPACT_ATOMS: atom_id res chain seq x y z
N MET A 1 -20.47 5.62 14.55
CA MET A 1 -19.15 5.79 13.90
C MET A 1 -19.24 6.98 12.98
N ASN A 2 -18.61 8.10 13.35
CA ASN A 2 -18.46 9.22 12.42
C ASN A 2 -17.34 8.85 11.46
N SER A 3 -17.68 8.65 10.18
CA SER A 3 -16.69 8.37 9.14
C SER A 3 -15.81 9.61 8.94
N ILE A 4 -14.50 9.47 9.13
CA ILE A 4 -13.53 10.58 8.97
C ILE A 4 -13.49 11.08 7.52
N PHE A 5 -13.78 10.20 6.56
CA PHE A 5 -13.87 10.51 5.13
C PHE A 5 -15.27 10.18 4.58
N SER A 6 -15.70 10.96 3.60
CA SER A 6 -16.86 10.68 2.77
C SER A 6 -16.59 9.53 1.78
N PRO A 7 -17.64 8.89 1.24
CA PRO A 7 -17.46 7.85 0.21
C PRO A 7 -16.70 8.33 -1.03
N LEU A 8 -16.86 9.60 -1.39
CA LEU A 8 -16.15 10.21 -2.52
C LEU A 8 -14.64 10.33 -2.23
N GLU A 9 -14.27 10.74 -1.02
CA GLU A 9 -12.86 10.86 -0.61
C GLU A 9 -12.18 9.49 -0.52
N ILE A 10 -12.87 8.46 -0.02
CA ILE A 10 -12.35 7.08 -0.03
C ILE A 10 -12.10 6.60 -1.47
N SER A 11 -13.03 6.83 -2.39
CA SER A 11 -12.85 6.51 -3.80
C SER A 11 -11.68 7.28 -4.43
N ALA A 12 -11.52 8.57 -4.08
CA ALA A 12 -10.40 9.37 -4.57
C ALA A 12 -9.04 8.82 -4.09
N ILE A 13 -8.94 8.42 -2.82
CA ILE A 13 -7.74 7.76 -2.26
C ILE A 13 -7.46 6.44 -2.99
N GLY A 14 -8.51 5.64 -3.25
CA GLY A 14 -8.39 4.40 -4.01
C GLY A 14 -7.84 4.62 -5.43
N GLU A 15 -8.35 5.63 -6.13
CA GLU A 15 -7.90 5.97 -7.48
C GLU A 15 -6.43 6.45 -7.50
N ILE A 16 -6.05 7.33 -6.58
CA ILE A 16 -4.66 7.79 -6.44
C ILE A 16 -3.73 6.61 -6.16
N THR A 17 -4.14 5.69 -5.30
CA THR A 17 -3.36 4.49 -4.96
C THR A 17 -3.23 3.55 -6.16
N ASN A 18 -4.33 3.32 -6.89
CA ASN A 18 -4.33 2.48 -8.09
C ASN A 18 -3.39 3.02 -9.17
N ILE A 19 -3.42 4.33 -9.44
CA ILE A 19 -2.50 4.99 -10.38
C ILE A 19 -1.04 4.88 -9.91
N SER A 20 -0.77 5.14 -8.63
CA SER A 20 0.58 5.10 -8.06
C SER A 20 1.18 3.70 -8.09
N LEU A 21 0.37 2.68 -7.80
CA LEU A 21 0.77 1.27 -7.91
C LEU A 21 1.00 0.87 -9.37
N GLY A 22 0.23 1.38 -10.32
CA GLY A 22 0.44 1.09 -11.74
C GLY A 22 1.79 1.60 -12.26
N SER A 23 2.17 2.81 -11.84
CA SER A 23 3.51 3.36 -12.12
C SER A 23 4.61 2.52 -11.46
N SER A 24 4.42 2.12 -10.20
CA SER A 24 5.36 1.28 -9.46
C SER A 24 5.53 -0.10 -10.10
N ALA A 25 4.44 -0.72 -10.56
CA ALA A 25 4.46 -2.00 -11.25
C ALA A 25 5.27 -1.94 -12.55
N THR A 26 5.18 -0.84 -13.29
CA THR A 26 6.03 -0.62 -14.47
C THR A 26 7.51 -0.57 -14.10
N ALA A 27 7.86 0.14 -13.03
CA ALA A 27 9.25 0.21 -12.56
C ALA A 27 9.77 -1.16 -12.10
N ILE A 28 8.99 -1.90 -11.30
CA ILE A 28 9.33 -3.25 -10.84
C ILE A 28 9.44 -4.20 -12.04
N SER A 29 8.53 -4.10 -13.01
CA SER A 29 8.54 -4.93 -14.21
C SER A 29 9.84 -4.76 -15.00
N ASN A 30 10.31 -3.53 -15.15
CA ASN A 30 11.62 -3.24 -15.76
C ASN A 30 12.79 -3.75 -14.92
N MET A 31 12.71 -3.67 -13.59
CA MET A 31 13.78 -4.13 -12.69
C MET A 31 13.93 -5.66 -12.67
N LEU A 32 12.80 -6.38 -12.77
CA LEU A 32 12.76 -7.85 -12.72
C LEU A 32 12.79 -8.51 -14.10
N ASP A 33 12.71 -7.72 -15.19
CA ASP A 33 12.53 -8.19 -16.57
C ASP A 33 11.34 -9.18 -16.70
N HIS A 34 10.30 -8.94 -15.92
CA HIS A 34 9.10 -9.76 -15.85
C HIS A 34 7.87 -8.87 -15.84
N ARG A 35 6.80 -9.30 -16.51
CA ARG A 35 5.52 -8.58 -16.47
C ARG A 35 4.97 -8.59 -15.05
N VAL A 36 4.69 -7.40 -14.51
CA VAL A 36 4.00 -7.22 -13.23
C VAL A 36 2.65 -6.57 -13.50
N ASP A 37 1.59 -7.28 -13.17
CA ASP A 37 0.21 -6.77 -13.23
C ASP A 37 -0.28 -6.43 -11.83
N ILE A 38 -1.15 -5.42 -11.72
CA ILE A 38 -1.78 -5.00 -10.47
C ILE A 38 -3.30 -5.11 -10.56
N THR A 39 -3.94 -5.15 -9.41
CA THR A 39 -5.40 -5.09 -9.26
C THR A 39 -5.79 -3.85 -8.46
N THR A 40 -7.06 -3.46 -8.56
CA THR A 40 -7.58 -2.31 -7.82
C THR A 40 -7.52 -2.57 -6.31
N PRO A 41 -6.91 -1.68 -5.52
CA PRO A 41 -6.82 -1.84 -4.07
C PRO A 41 -8.18 -1.61 -3.40
N HIS A 42 -8.36 -2.21 -2.23
CA HIS A 42 -9.44 -1.86 -1.31
C HIS A 42 -8.96 -0.83 -0.30
N VAL A 43 -9.78 0.19 -0.02
CA VAL A 43 -9.46 1.26 0.92
C VAL A 43 -10.45 1.23 2.07
N SER A 44 -9.92 1.19 3.29
CA SER A 44 -10.68 1.29 4.52
C SER A 44 -9.94 2.19 5.51
N VAL A 45 -10.70 2.75 6.45
CA VAL A 45 -10.15 3.57 7.55
C VAL A 45 -10.18 2.71 8.80
N VAL A 46 -9.02 2.57 9.43
CA VAL A 46 -8.85 1.82 10.68
C VAL A 46 -8.17 2.71 11.70
N ASN A 47 -8.48 2.51 12.98
CA ASN A 47 -7.69 3.12 14.04
C ASN A 47 -6.33 2.41 14.12
N ALA A 48 -5.24 3.16 14.27
CA ALA A 48 -3.91 2.59 14.39
C ALA A 48 -3.79 1.62 15.59
N GLU A 49 -4.52 1.88 16.68
CA GLU A 49 -4.57 1.01 17.86
C GLU A 49 -5.29 -0.32 17.61
N GLU A 50 -6.17 -0.36 16.60
CA GLU A 50 -6.94 -1.53 16.20
C GLU A 50 -6.29 -2.30 15.04
N PHE A 51 -5.20 -1.77 14.47
CA PHE A 51 -4.53 -2.40 13.34
C PHE A 51 -3.71 -3.60 13.81
N GLU A 52 -4.07 -4.79 13.30
CA GLU A 52 -3.34 -6.02 13.53
C GLU A 52 -2.83 -6.61 12.21
N LEU A 53 -1.60 -7.15 12.24
CA LEU A 53 -0.96 -7.79 11.08
C LEU A 53 -1.64 -9.11 10.68
N GLY A 54 -2.33 -9.78 11.61
CA GLY A 54 -3.01 -11.05 11.37
C GLY A 54 -2.11 -12.09 10.68
N GLU A 55 -2.62 -12.69 9.60
CA GLU A 55 -1.92 -13.75 8.84
C GLU A 55 -0.76 -13.24 7.94
N ILE A 56 -0.35 -11.97 8.08
CA ILE A 56 0.76 -11.40 7.33
C ILE A 56 2.12 -11.77 7.96
N GLU A 57 2.13 -12.29 9.19
CA GLU A 57 3.36 -12.74 9.85
C GLU A 57 3.89 -14.09 9.32
N PRO A 58 5.22 -14.24 9.11
CA PRO A 58 6.26 -13.22 9.27
C PRO A 58 6.23 -12.19 8.13
N ALA A 59 6.34 -10.90 8.49
CA ALA A 59 6.23 -9.78 7.58
C ALA A 59 7.51 -8.93 7.55
N ILE A 60 7.73 -8.24 6.43
CA ILE A 60 8.69 -7.14 6.31
C ILE A 60 7.90 -5.84 6.16
N GLY A 61 8.23 -4.87 7.01
CA GLY A 61 7.68 -3.52 6.95
C GLY A 61 8.67 -2.53 6.34
N VAL A 62 8.19 -1.65 5.47
CA VAL A 62 8.93 -0.52 4.90
C VAL A 62 8.21 0.75 5.32
N GLU A 63 8.89 1.63 6.05
CA GLU A 63 8.37 2.95 6.45
C GLU A 63 9.00 4.04 5.59
N ILE A 64 8.15 4.88 5.00
CA ILE A 64 8.55 6.09 4.27
C ILE A 64 7.94 7.29 4.98
N LYS A 65 8.79 8.12 5.59
CA LYS A 65 8.37 9.37 6.24
C LYS A 65 8.21 10.47 5.21
N TYR A 66 7.07 11.15 5.21
CA TYR A 66 6.88 12.33 4.38
C TYR A 66 7.69 13.51 4.92
N VAL A 67 8.35 14.23 4.02
CA VAL A 67 9.24 15.36 4.38
C VAL A 67 8.55 16.71 4.13
N THR A 68 7.73 16.79 3.08
CA THR A 68 7.05 18.03 2.66
C THR A 68 5.67 17.71 2.10
N GLY A 69 4.70 18.59 2.34
CA GLY A 69 3.34 18.54 1.76
C GLY A 69 2.34 17.74 2.58
N LEU A 70 2.76 16.58 3.10
CA LEU A 70 1.99 15.75 4.03
C LEU A 70 2.76 15.52 5.32
N GLU A 71 2.04 15.39 6.42
CA GLU A 71 2.59 14.97 7.71
C GLU A 71 2.22 13.50 7.97
N GLY A 72 3.19 12.69 8.41
CA GLY A 72 3.01 11.28 8.72
C GLY A 72 3.96 10.35 7.96
N SER A 73 3.64 9.07 7.98
CA SER A 73 4.41 8.00 7.34
C SER A 73 3.52 7.14 6.45
N ASN A 74 4.04 6.69 5.32
CA ASN A 74 3.50 5.57 4.57
C ASN A 74 4.18 4.27 5.03
N ILE A 75 3.40 3.26 5.38
CA ILE A 75 3.91 1.96 5.81
C ILE A 75 3.43 0.92 4.79
N MET A 76 4.39 0.23 4.17
CA MET A 76 4.11 -0.91 3.31
C MET A 76 4.52 -2.19 4.04
N ILE A 77 3.61 -3.16 4.09
CA ILE A 77 3.82 -4.43 4.79
C ILE A 77 3.69 -5.56 3.77
N LEU A 78 4.67 -6.44 3.75
CA LEU A 78 4.75 -7.54 2.78
C LEU A 78 5.03 -8.84 3.52
N LYS A 79 4.37 -9.93 3.11
CA LYS A 79 4.68 -11.26 3.63
C LYS A 79 6.10 -11.63 3.22
N LEU A 80 6.85 -12.23 4.16
CA LEU A 80 8.21 -12.67 3.89
C LEU A 80 8.27 -13.72 2.75
N SER A 81 7.22 -14.55 2.61
CA SER A 81 7.10 -15.51 1.50
C SER A 81 7.09 -14.84 0.14
N ASP A 82 6.41 -13.69 0.02
CA ASP A 82 6.17 -13.04 -1.27
C ASP A 82 7.43 -12.30 -1.72
N ILE A 83 8.14 -11.68 -0.77
CA ILE A 83 9.44 -11.05 -1.04
C ILE A 83 10.46 -12.06 -1.56
N LYS A 84 10.47 -13.29 -1.04
CA LYS A 84 11.42 -14.33 -1.48
C LYS A 84 11.26 -14.73 -2.95
N VAL A 85 10.14 -14.41 -3.58
CA VAL A 85 9.92 -14.67 -5.02
C VAL A 85 10.46 -13.52 -5.89
N ILE A 86 10.68 -12.35 -5.30
CA ILE A 86 11.18 -11.15 -6.00
C ILE A 86 12.71 -11.17 -6.14
N VAL A 87 13.43 -11.93 -5.30
CA VAL A 87 14.90 -12.01 -5.22
C VAL A 87 15.49 -13.32 -5.71
#